data_AF-A0A2A5T8V4-F1
#
_entry.id   AF-A0A2A5T8V4-F1
#
_cell.length_a   1.000
_cell.length_b   1.000
_cell.length_c   1.000
_cell.angle_alpha   90.00
_cell.angle_beta   90.00
_cell.angle_gamma   90.00
#
_symmetry.space_group_name_H-M   'P 1'
#
loop_
_entity.id
_entity.type
_entity.pdbx_description
1 polymer ?
#
loop_
_entity_poly.entity_id
_entity_poly.type
_entity_poly.pdbx_seq_one_letter_code
_entity_poly.pdbx_strand_id
1 'polypeptide(L)' 'MSINKLSECVQWLADFMRSHPIVECRTVRGEAYKKGFSQRELREAKKILGLITDFTYNEKGQKVWQWRLGYA' A
#
# COMPACT_ATOMS: atom_id res chain seq x y z
N MET A 1 21.11 -2.08 2.66
CA MET A 1 19.86 -1.74 1.94
C MET A 1 20.23 -0.73 0.88
N SER A 2 20.01 -1.04 -0.39
CA SER A 2 20.28 -0.07 -1.47
C SER A 2 19.21 1.01 -1.40
N ILE A 3 19.62 2.26 -1.13
CA ILE A 3 18.76 3.44 -0.95
C ILE A 3 17.75 3.59 -2.11
N ASN A 4 18.14 3.14 -3.32
CA ASN A 4 17.34 3.24 -4.55
C ASN A 4 16.02 2.44 -4.53
N LYS A 5 15.95 1.29 -3.86
CA LYS A 5 14.74 0.46 -3.89
C LYS A 5 13.58 1.03 -3.05
N LEU A 6 13.89 1.76 -1.98
CA LEU A 6 12.86 2.39 -1.17
C LEU A 6 12.20 3.55 -1.92
N SER A 7 12.98 4.40 -2.60
CA SER A 7 12.44 5.49 -3.41
C SER A 7 11.58 4.98 -4.57
N GLU A 8 12.01 3.89 -5.22
CA GLU A 8 11.20 3.22 -6.25
C GLU A 8 9.88 2.67 -5.68
N CYS A 9 9.93 2.07 -4.48
CA CYS A 9 8.73 1.56 -3.81
C CYS A 9 7.76 2.68 -3.43
N VAL A 10 8.28 3.82 -2.93
CA VAL A 10 7.49 5.01 -2.61
C VAL A 10 6.80 5.54 -3.87
N GLN A 11 7.55 5.71 -4.96
CA GLN A 11 7.00 6.22 -6.21
C GLN A 11 5.93 5.28 -6.77
N TRP A 12 6.23 3.98 -6.83
CA TRP A 12 5.27 2.97 -7.28
C TRP A 12 4.00 2.96 -6.43
N LEU A 13 4.14 2.99 -5.10
CA LEU A 13 2.98 2.99 -4.20
C LEU A 13 2.16 4.27 -4.35
N ALA A 14 2.79 5.42 -4.55
CA ALA A 14 2.10 6.68 -4.81
C ALA A 14 1.26 6.60 -6.10
N ASP A 15 1.85 6.13 -7.20
CA ASP A 15 1.14 5.98 -8.48
C ASP A 15 0.03 4.92 -8.40
N PHE A 16 0.29 3.81 -7.69
CA PHE A 16 -0.70 2.77 -7.45
C PHE A 16 -1.93 3.29 -6.68
N MET A 17 -1.70 4.09 -5.62
CA MET A 17 -2.76 4.68 -4.80
C MET A 17 -3.52 5.81 -5.51
N ARG A 18 -2.91 6.51 -6.49
CA ARG A 18 -3.65 7.49 -7.33
C ARG A 18 -4.72 6.79 -8.17
N SER A 19 -4.40 5.63 -8.74
CA SER A 19 -5.35 4.82 -9.51
C SER A 19 -6.32 4.04 -8.62
N HIS A 20 -5.92 3.73 -7.38
CA HIS A 20 -6.71 2.98 -6.40
C HIS A 20 -6.73 3.71 -5.06
N PRO A 21 -7.57 4.76 -4.90
CA PRO A 21 -7.60 5.58 -3.68
C PRO A 21 -7.88 4.80 -2.39
N ILE A 22 -8.57 3.66 -2.53
CA ILE A 22 -8.84 2.69 -1.47
C ILE A 22 -8.49 1.30 -2.03
N VAL A 23 -7.66 0.55 -1.32
CA VAL A 23 -7.23 -0.78 -1.77
C VAL A 23 -7.05 -1.74 -0.60
N GLU A 24 -7.48 -2.99 -0.76
CA GLU A 24 -7.23 -4.01 0.24
C GLU A 24 -5.73 -4.24 0.47
N CYS A 25 -5.36 -4.40 1.75
CA CYS A 25 -3.99 -4.66 2.18
C CYS A 25 -3.39 -5.89 1.48
N ARG A 26 -4.21 -6.92 1.22
CA ARG A 26 -3.75 -8.15 0.57
C ARG A 26 -3.35 -7.89 -0.89
N THR A 27 -4.16 -7.13 -1.61
CA THR A 27 -3.94 -6.76 -3.01
C THR A 27 -2.65 -5.96 -3.16
N VAL A 28 -2.50 -4.86 -2.42
CA VAL A 28 -1.30 -4.02 -2.54
C VAL A 28 -0.02 -4.77 -2.14
N ARG A 29 -0.07 -5.66 -1.14
CA ARG A 29 1.07 -6.51 -0.77
C ARG A 29 1.45 -7.50 -1.86
N GLY A 30 0.44 -8.12 -2.50
CA GLY A 30 0.66 -9.05 -3.61
C GLY A 30 1.30 -8.35 -4.81
N GLU A 31 0.80 -7.18 -5.18
CA GLU A 31 1.36 -6.39 -6.28
C GLU A 31 2.77 -5.86 -5.97
N ALA A 32 3.02 -5.40 -4.75
CA ALA A 32 4.36 -4.98 -4.32
C ALA A 32 5.38 -6.14 -4.41
N TYR A 33 4.97 -7.34 -4.01
CA TYR A 33 5.82 -8.53 -4.10
C TYR A 33 6.15 -8.89 -5.56
N LYS A 34 5.17 -8.83 -6.47
CA LYS A 34 5.39 -9.04 -7.91
C LYS A 34 6.36 -8.02 -8.52
N LYS A 35 6.41 -6.80 -7.98
CA LYS A 35 7.37 -5.75 -8.36
C LYS A 35 8.76 -5.94 -7.75
N GLY A 36 8.96 -6.93 -6.88
CA GLY A 36 10.23 -7.22 -6.22
C GLY A 36 10.52 -6.34 -5.01
N PHE A 37 9.50 -5.71 -4.43
CA PHE A 37 9.60 -4.98 -3.16
C PHE A 37 9.39 -5.92 -1.98
N SER A 38 10.23 -5.76 -0.97
CA SER A 38 10.10 -6.44 0.31
C SER A 38 8.97 -5.84 1.16
N GLN A 39 8.49 -6.64 2.12
CA GLN A 39 7.52 -6.15 3.10
C GLN A 39 8.05 -4.95 3.92
N ARG A 40 9.36 -4.88 4.14
CA ARG A 40 10.01 -3.76 4.84
C ARG A 40 9.95 -2.48 4.02
N GLU A 41 10.33 -2.53 2.74
CA GLU A 41 10.25 -1.38 1.84
C GLU A 41 8.82 -0.87 1.72
N LEU A 42 7.85 -1.79 1.55
CA LEU A 42 6.44 -1.43 1.45
C LEU A 42 5.91 -0.76 2.74
N ARG A 43 6.34 -1.23 3.91
CA ARG A 43 5.94 -0.65 5.20
C ARG A 43 6.50 0.76 5.38
N GLU A 44 7.75 0.98 5.00
CA GLU A 44 8.37 2.32 5.07
C GLU A 44 7.76 3.26 4.03
N ALA A 45 7.51 2.78 2.79
CA ALA A 45 6.82 3.56 1.77
C ALA A 45 5.43 4.01 2.22
N LYS A 46 4.66 3.09 2.84
CA LYS A 46 3.35 3.40 3.43
C LYS A 46 3.42 4.54 4.45
N LYS A 47 4.44 4.53 5.34
CA LYS A 47 4.64 5.58 6.35
C LYS A 47 4.99 6.91 5.70
N ILE A 48 5.92 6.91 4.73
CA ILE A 48 6.34 8.10 3.99
C ILE A 48 5.15 8.77 3.30
N LEU A 49 4.26 7.97 2.70
CA LEU A 49 3.06 8.45 2.02
C LEU A 49 1.89 8.78 2.96
N GLY A 50 2.03 8.58 4.27
CA GLY A 50 0.95 8.86 5.23
C GLY A 50 -0.32 8.03 5.01
N LEU A 51 -0.20 6.80 4.48
CA LEU A 51 -1.40 5.98 4.19
C LEU A 51 -2.05 5.49 5.48
N ILE A 52 -3.37 5.68 5.56
CA ILE A 52 -4.20 5.21 6.67
C ILE A 52 -4.50 3.74 6.46
N THR A 53 -4.57 2.99 7.57
CA THR A 53 -5.12 1.63 7.58
C THR A 53 -6.41 1.63 8.38
N ASP A 54 -7.47 1.20 7.74
CA ASP A 54 -8.75 0.92 8.38
C ASP A 54 -9.31 -0.41 7.87
N PHE A 55 -10.54 -0.71 8.27
CA PHE A 55 -11.24 -1.89 7.82
C PHE A 55 -12.59 -1.51 7.22
N THR A 56 -13.05 -2.35 6.29
CA THR A 56 -14.42 -2.34 5.77
C THR A 56 -14.98 -3.76 5.81
N TYR A 57 -16.25 -3.92 5.48
CA TYR A 57 -16.86 -5.22 5.25
C TYR A 57 -17.06 -5.40 3.74
N ASN A 58 -16.59 -6.52 3.20
CA ASN A 58 -16.86 -6.86 1.81
C ASN A 58 -18.32 -7.29 1.60
N GLU A 59 -18.70 -7.58 0.35
CA GLU A 59 -20.07 -8.01 -0.01
C GLU A 59 -20.54 -9.29 0.69
N LYS A 60 -19.60 -10.11 1.19
CA LYS A 60 -19.88 -11.33 1.97
C LYS A 60 -19.99 -11.06 3.47
N GLY A 61 -19.99 -9.80 3.89
CA GLY A 61 -19.99 -9.41 5.30
C GLY A 61 -18.69 -9.74 6.03
N GLN A 62 -17.57 -9.94 5.32
CA GLN A 62 -16.28 -10.25 5.93
C GLN A 62 -15.47 -8.98 6.14
N LYS A 63 -14.91 -8.83 7.35
CA LYS A 63 -13.99 -7.75 7.68
C LYS A 63 -12.71 -7.87 6.84
N VAL A 64 -12.41 -6.84 6.05
CA VAL A 64 -11.19 -6.72 5.26
C VAL A 64 -10.43 -5.45 5.64
N TRP A 65 -9.11 -5.53 5.66
CA TRP A 65 -8.24 -4.39 5.95
C TRP A 65 -7.82 -3.71 4.66
N GLN A 66 -7.88 -2.39 4.61
CA GLN A 66 -7.57 -1.60 3.42
C GLN A 66 -6.65 -0.44 3.75
N TRP A 67 -5.93 0.02 2.73
CA TRP A 67 -5.17 1.26 2.75
C TRP A 67 -5.92 2.32 1.97
N ARG A 68 -5.87 3.55 2.46
CA ARG A 68 -6.36 4.73 1.75
C ARG A 68 -5.43 5.91 1.94
N LEU A 69 -5.50 6.86 1.01
CA LEU A 69 -4.85 8.15 1.18
C LEU A 69 -5.42 8.84 2.44
N GLY A 70 -4.54 9.26 3.34
CA GLY A 70 -4.92 10.15 4.41
C GLY A 70 -5.15 11.53 3.79
N TYR A 71 -6.41 11.96 3.69
CA TYR A 71 -6.67 13.38 3.51
C TYR A 71 -6.23 14.08 4.80
N ALA A 72 -5.12 14.80 4.71
CA ALA A 72 -4.77 15.85 5.66
C ALA A 72 -5.67 17.07 5.41
#